data_AF-A0A653XQU3-F1
#
_entry.id   AF-A0A653XQU3-F1
#
_cell.length_a   1.000
_cell.length_b   1.000
_cell.length_c   1.000
_cell.angle_alpha   90.00
_cell.angle_beta   90.00
_cell.angle_gamma   90.00
#
_symmetry.space_group_name_H-M   'P 1'
#
loop_
_entity.id
_entity.type
_entity.pdbx_description
1 polymer ?
#
loop_
_entity_poly.entity_id
_entity_poly.type
_entity_poly.pdbx_seq_one_letter_code
_entity_poly.pdbx_strand_id
1 'polypeptide(L)'
;MLFSFKRFSAFAVLAALSSGQAFAQNPADQLAAAYQAGRNQLGVISYCAEKGHVGADVVEIQTKVLALIPLPADKSAGDAAEALGKKGTLSVMGVAQDIEAVSKAQGSTAAAFCKQLGDAVKLAASSLPK
;
A
#
# COMPACT_ATOMS: atom_id res chain seq x y z
N MET A 1 21.43 36.83 37.97
CA MET A 1 21.86 36.02 36.81
C MET A 1 21.89 34.56 37.23
N LEU A 2 21.08 33.76 36.55
CA LEU A 2 20.93 32.31 36.66
C LEU A 2 22.29 31.59 36.46
N PHE A 3 22.58 30.54 37.23
CA PHE A 3 23.17 29.26 36.82
C PHE A 3 23.78 28.53 38.03
N SER A 4 23.14 27.45 38.48
CA SER A 4 23.82 26.20 38.84
C SER A 4 22.81 25.14 39.24
N PHE A 5 22.47 24.31 38.26
CA PHE A 5 21.80 23.03 38.44
C PHE A 5 22.67 22.13 39.32
N LYS A 6 22.24 21.88 40.55
CA LYS A 6 22.71 20.72 41.31
C LYS A 6 21.47 19.94 41.73
N ARG A 7 21.08 19.01 40.86
CA ARG A 7 19.92 18.15 41.04
C ARG A 7 20.36 16.68 41.00
N PHE A 8 20.25 16.09 42.18
CA PHE A 8 19.78 14.73 42.46
C PHE A 8 20.61 13.56 41.92
N SER A 9 21.37 12.95 42.85
CA SER A 9 21.59 11.51 42.86
C SER A 9 20.32 10.79 43.34
N ALA A 10 19.88 9.77 42.61
CA ALA A 10 19.69 8.40 43.11
C ALA A 10 18.76 7.59 42.16
N PHE A 11 19.19 6.35 41.92
CA PHE A 11 18.59 5.33 41.08
C PHE A 11 17.15 4.96 41.48
N ALA A 12 16.30 4.70 40.48
CA ALA A 12 15.29 3.64 40.53
C ALA A 12 15.01 3.14 39.11
N VAL A 13 15.59 1.99 38.78
CA VAL A 13 15.20 1.16 37.64
C VAL A 13 13.81 0.59 37.96
N LEU A 14 12.83 0.80 37.09
CA LEU A 14 11.79 -0.19 36.85
C LEU A 14 11.40 -0.14 35.38
N ALA A 15 11.77 -1.21 34.68
CA ALA A 15 11.33 -1.52 33.34
C ALA A 15 9.81 -1.75 33.35
N ALA A 16 9.06 -0.89 32.68
CA ALA A 16 7.78 -1.27 32.10
C ALA A 16 8.02 -1.42 30.61
N LEU A 17 8.14 -2.68 30.19
CA LEU A 17 8.22 -3.06 28.80
C LEU A 17 7.09 -2.39 28.02
N SER A 18 7.50 -1.70 26.97
CA SER A 18 6.69 -1.34 25.82
C SER A 18 5.91 -2.55 25.32
N SER A 19 4.65 -2.69 25.74
CA SER A 19 3.66 -3.45 24.99
C SER A 19 3.28 -2.64 23.76
N GLY A 20 4.20 -2.58 22.79
CA GLY A 20 3.84 -2.26 21.42
C GLY A 20 2.79 -3.27 21.00
N GLN A 21 1.57 -2.80 20.79
CA GLN A 21 0.47 -3.59 20.27
C GLN A 21 0.83 -4.02 18.85
N ALA A 22 1.53 -5.14 18.71
CA ALA A 22 1.50 -5.90 17.48
C ALA A 22 0.07 -6.45 17.38
N PHE A 23 -0.78 -5.79 16.60
CA PHE A 23 -2.12 -6.27 16.31
C PHE A 23 -2.01 -7.69 15.74
N ALA A 24 -2.44 -8.69 16.51
CA ALA A 24 -2.67 -10.04 16.00
C ALA A 24 -3.91 -9.98 15.08
N GLN A 25 -3.71 -9.56 13.84
CA GLN A 25 -4.72 -9.69 12.79
C GLN A 25 -4.93 -11.19 12.55
N ASN A 26 -6.18 -11.65 12.58
CA ASN A 26 -6.50 -13.03 12.22
C ASN A 26 -6.07 -13.26 10.74
N PRO A 27 -5.57 -14.45 10.37
CA PRO A 27 -5.30 -14.81 8.98
C PRO A 27 -6.41 -14.40 7.97
N ALA A 28 -7.69 -14.46 8.36
CA ALA A 28 -8.79 -14.01 7.52
C ALA A 28 -8.77 -12.50 7.23
N ASP A 29 -8.46 -11.68 8.25
CA ASP A 29 -8.34 -10.22 8.11
C ASP A 29 -7.13 -9.87 7.25
N GLN A 30 -6.03 -10.59 7.44
CA GLN A 30 -4.82 -10.42 6.64
C GLN A 30 -5.06 -10.77 5.16
N LEU A 31 -5.81 -11.84 4.91
CA LEU A 31 -6.20 -12.23 3.55
C LEU A 31 -7.10 -11.16 2.91
N ALA A 32 -8.11 -10.68 3.64
CA ALA A 32 -9.02 -9.64 3.17
C ALA A 32 -8.26 -8.35 2.84
N ALA A 33 -7.34 -7.93 3.70
CA ALA A 33 -6.49 -6.76 3.49
C ALA A 33 -5.57 -6.92 2.26
N ALA A 34 -4.95 -8.08 2.09
CA ALA A 34 -4.10 -8.38 0.93
C ALA A 34 -4.90 -8.38 -0.37
N TYR A 35 -6.07 -9.02 -0.38
CA TYR A 35 -6.97 -9.03 -1.53
C TYR A 35 -7.45 -7.61 -1.87
N GLN A 36 -7.87 -6.83 -0.86
CA GLN A 36 -8.31 -5.44 -1.05
C GLN A 36 -7.19 -4.56 -1.63
N ALA A 37 -5.97 -4.66 -1.09
CA ALA A 37 -4.82 -3.92 -1.59
C ALA A 37 -4.49 -4.33 -3.04
N GLY A 38 -4.51 -5.62 -3.35
CA GLY A 38 -4.30 -6.14 -4.69
C GLY A 38 -5.35 -5.65 -5.70
N ARG A 39 -6.62 -5.59 -5.30
CA ARG A 39 -7.71 -5.03 -6.12
C ARG A 39 -7.57 -3.52 -6.32
N ASN A 40 -7.20 -2.75 -5.30
CA ASN A 40 -6.91 -1.33 -5.46
C ASN A 40 -5.75 -1.10 -6.44
N GLN A 41 -4.67 -1.85 -6.29
CA GLN A 41 -3.51 -1.78 -7.19
C GLN A 41 -3.91 -2.11 -8.63
N LEU A 42 -4.76 -3.11 -8.86
CA LEU A 42 -5.30 -3.41 -10.19
C LEU A 42 -6.12 -2.24 -10.75
N GLY A 43 -6.95 -1.60 -9.93
CA GLY A 43 -7.69 -0.40 -10.32
C GLY A 43 -6.77 0.74 -10.72
N VAL A 44 -5.71 1.00 -9.94
CA VAL A 44 -4.71 2.03 -10.22
C VAL A 44 -3.96 1.74 -11.53
N ILE A 45 -3.55 0.49 -11.75
CA ILE A 45 -2.87 0.10 -13.00
C ILE A 45 -3.81 0.29 -14.20
N SER A 46 -5.10 0.00 -14.02
CA SER A 46 -6.12 0.27 -15.05
C SER A 46 -6.23 1.76 -15.36
N TYR A 47 -6.30 2.62 -14.33
CA TYR A 47 -6.25 4.08 -14.50
C TYR A 47 -4.98 4.51 -15.28
N CYS A 48 -3.82 3.98 -14.90
CA CYS A 48 -2.56 4.27 -15.59
C CYS A 48 -2.57 3.83 -17.06
N ALA A 49 -3.19 2.69 -17.37
CA ALA A 49 -3.33 2.19 -18.74
C ALA A 49 -4.29 3.05 -19.56
N GLU A 50 -5.44 3.43 -19.00
CA GLU A 50 -6.42 4.34 -19.63
C GLU A 50 -5.82 5.72 -19.94
N LYS A 51 -4.91 6.20 -19.10
CA LYS A 51 -4.14 7.44 -19.33
C LYS A 51 -2.98 7.27 -20.32
N GLY A 52 -2.72 6.06 -20.80
CA GLY A 52 -1.62 5.76 -21.72
C GLY A 52 -0.23 5.79 -21.08
N HIS A 53 -0.13 5.66 -19.75
CA HIS A 53 1.13 5.69 -19.02
C HIS A 53 1.77 4.29 -18.86
N VAL A 54 0.97 3.23 -18.99
CA VAL A 54 1.43 1.82 -19.04
C VAL A 54 0.65 1.07 -20.11
N GLY A 55 1.18 -0.07 -20.56
CA GLY A 55 0.50 -0.93 -21.53
C GLY A 55 -0.57 -1.82 -20.89
N ALA A 56 -1.50 -2.32 -21.71
CA ALA A 56 -2.53 -3.27 -21.28
C ALA A 56 -1.95 -4.58 -20.74
N ASP A 57 -0.74 -4.95 -21.17
CA ASP A 57 0.04 -6.09 -20.65
C ASP A 57 0.23 -6.01 -19.13
N VAL A 58 0.39 -4.80 -18.58
CA VAL A 58 0.58 -4.61 -17.14
C VAL A 58 -0.69 -4.93 -16.35
N VAL A 59 -1.86 -4.60 -16.90
CA VAL A 59 -3.17 -4.93 -16.30
C VAL A 59 -3.36 -6.44 -16.27
N GLU A 60 -3.03 -7.13 -17.37
CA GLU A 60 -3.11 -8.58 -17.45
C GLU A 60 -2.17 -9.27 -16.46
N ILE A 61 -0.94 -8.78 -16.35
CA ILE A 61 0.05 -9.28 -15.39
C ILE A 61 -0.48 -9.13 -13.96
N GLN A 62 -0.97 -7.94 -13.57
CA GLN A 62 -1.51 -7.72 -12.24
C GLN A 62 -2.71 -8.63 -11.96
N THR A 63 -3.57 -8.85 -12.97
CA THR A 63 -4.73 -9.74 -12.85
C THR A 63 -4.28 -11.18 -12.54
N LYS A 64 -3.21 -11.66 -13.18
CA LYS A 64 -2.61 -12.97 -12.91
C LYS A 64 -2.00 -13.05 -11.51
N VAL A 65 -1.27 -12.01 -11.08
CA VAL A 65 -0.72 -11.94 -9.72
C VAL A 65 -1.83 -12.03 -8.68
N LEU A 66 -2.91 -11.28 -8.88
CA LEU A 66 -4.05 -11.26 -7.97
C LEU A 66 -4.78 -12.61 -7.91
N ALA A 67 -4.83 -13.35 -9.02
CA ALA A 67 -5.43 -14.68 -9.06
C ALA A 67 -4.70 -15.72 -8.18
N LEU A 68 -3.47 -15.41 -7.74
CA LEU A 68 -2.73 -16.25 -6.79
C LEU A 68 -3.12 -15.98 -5.33
N ILE A 69 -3.80 -14.87 -5.05
CA ILE A 69 -4.31 -14.56 -3.71
C ILE A 69 -5.59 -15.37 -3.50
N PRO A 70 -5.69 -16.18 -2.42
CA PRO A 70 -6.93 -16.87 -2.09
C PRO A 70 -8.09 -15.87 -1.99
N LEU A 71 -9.24 -16.21 -2.56
CA LEU A 71 -10.38 -15.29 -2.53
C LEU A 71 -10.98 -15.27 -1.12
N PRO A 72 -11.20 -14.08 -0.52
CA PRO A 72 -11.97 -13.98 0.70
C PRO A 72 -13.44 -14.32 0.43
N ALA A 73 -14.17 -14.68 1.50
CA ALA A 73 -15.59 -14.98 1.43
C ALA A 73 -16.42 -13.75 0.98
N ASP A 74 -16.04 -12.56 1.46
CA ASP A 74 -16.60 -11.28 1.03
C ASP A 74 -15.59 -10.52 0.15
N LYS A 75 -16.04 -10.13 -1.04
CA LYS A 75 -15.24 -9.41 -2.04
C LYS A 75 -15.57 -7.93 -2.11
N SER A 76 -16.63 -7.47 -1.42
CA SER A 76 -17.21 -6.14 -1.58
C SER A 76 -16.19 -5.03 -1.30
N ALA A 77 -15.37 -5.20 -0.26
CA ALA A 77 -14.30 -4.25 0.06
C ALA A 77 -13.22 -4.19 -1.03
N GLY A 78 -12.88 -5.33 -1.64
CA GLY A 78 -11.96 -5.39 -2.77
C GLY A 78 -12.53 -4.73 -4.03
N ASP A 79 -13.81 -4.96 -4.34
CA ASP A 79 -14.47 -4.34 -5.50
C ASP A 79 -14.56 -2.81 -5.34
N ALA A 80 -14.89 -2.32 -4.13
CA ALA A 80 -14.86 -0.90 -3.82
C ALA A 80 -13.44 -0.32 -3.94
N ALA A 81 -12.43 -1.06 -3.48
CA ALA A 81 -11.04 -0.64 -3.55
C ALA A 81 -10.52 -0.57 -5.00
N GLU A 82 -10.91 -1.51 -5.87
CA GLU A 82 -10.62 -1.43 -7.31
C GLU A 82 -11.31 -0.22 -7.96
N ALA A 83 -12.58 0.01 -7.65
CA ALA A 83 -13.32 1.17 -8.17
C ALA A 83 -12.68 2.51 -7.74
N LEU A 84 -12.11 2.57 -6.53
CA LEU A 84 -11.33 3.71 -6.06
C LEU A 84 -10.00 3.82 -6.83
N GLY A 85 -9.31 2.71 -7.05
CA GLY A 85 -8.08 2.66 -7.84
C GLY A 85 -8.27 3.18 -9.27
N LYS A 86 -9.37 2.79 -9.92
CA LYS A 86 -9.73 3.26 -11.29
C LYS A 86 -9.93 4.78 -11.38
N LYS A 87 -10.18 5.44 -10.25
CA LYS A 87 -10.27 6.90 -10.17
C LYS A 87 -8.91 7.58 -9.94
N GLY A 88 -7.81 6.83 -9.97
CA GLY A 88 -6.47 7.35 -9.69
C GLY A 88 -6.18 7.51 -8.21
N THR A 89 -6.87 6.77 -7.34
CA THR A 89 -6.66 6.83 -5.88
C THR A 89 -6.06 5.53 -5.35
N LEU A 90 -4.85 5.64 -4.78
CA LEU A 90 -4.18 4.56 -4.10
C LEU A 90 -4.68 4.46 -2.65
N SER A 91 -5.02 3.26 -2.19
CA SER A 91 -5.39 3.00 -0.80
C SER A 91 -4.34 2.11 -0.14
N VAL A 92 -3.53 2.67 0.74
CA VAL A 92 -2.50 1.95 1.49
C VAL A 92 -2.87 1.97 2.96
N MET A 93 -3.08 0.79 3.55
CA MET A 93 -3.38 0.64 4.99
C MET A 93 -4.54 1.55 5.47
N GLY A 94 -5.56 1.75 4.64
CA GLY A 94 -6.72 2.58 4.96
C GLY A 94 -6.56 4.09 4.69
N VAL A 95 -5.39 4.52 4.23
CA VAL A 95 -5.15 5.91 3.80
C VAL A 95 -5.33 6.01 2.29
N ALA A 96 -6.30 6.81 1.86
CA ALA A 96 -6.52 7.11 0.45
C ALA A 96 -5.65 8.29 0.01
N GLN A 97 -4.92 8.12 -1.08
CA GLN A 97 -4.06 9.14 -1.68
C GLN A 97 -4.37 9.25 -3.16
N ASP A 98 -4.69 10.46 -3.61
CA ASP A 98 -4.81 10.77 -5.02
C ASP A 98 -3.43 10.80 -5.69
N ILE A 99 -3.27 10.08 -6.80
CA ILE A 99 -1.97 9.90 -7.47
C ILE A 99 -1.47 11.22 -8.05
N GLU A 100 -2.36 12.04 -8.61
CA GLU A 100 -1.96 13.32 -9.20
C GLU A 100 -1.48 14.28 -8.10
N ALA A 101 -2.25 14.38 -7.01
CA ALA A 101 -1.90 15.21 -5.87
C ALA A 101 -0.60 14.76 -5.20
N VAL A 102 -0.45 13.46 -4.93
CA VAL A 102 0.75 12.95 -4.25
C VAL A 102 1.99 13.04 -5.14
N SER A 103 1.85 12.83 -6.45
CA SER A 103 2.97 12.97 -7.39
C SER A 103 3.41 14.42 -7.45
N LYS A 104 2.46 15.36 -7.57
CA LYS A 104 2.73 16.79 -7.60
C LYS A 104 3.39 17.28 -6.32
N ALA A 105 2.90 16.86 -5.15
CA ALA A 105 3.49 17.21 -3.85
C ALA A 105 4.95 16.72 -3.73
N GLN A 106 5.30 15.64 -4.41
CA GLN A 106 6.65 15.08 -4.47
C GLN A 106 7.51 15.64 -5.62
N GLY A 107 7.02 16.65 -6.36
CA GLY A 107 7.74 17.21 -7.51
C GLY A 107 7.83 16.26 -8.71
N SER A 108 6.91 15.31 -8.81
CA SER A 108 6.83 14.30 -9.85
C SER A 108 5.53 14.42 -10.66
N THR A 109 5.27 13.46 -11.55
CA THR A 109 4.05 13.38 -12.36
C THR A 109 3.34 12.05 -12.18
N ALA A 110 2.03 12.04 -12.43
CA ALA A 110 1.25 10.79 -12.45
C ALA A 110 1.82 9.78 -13.47
N ALA A 111 2.33 10.26 -14.60
CA ALA A 111 3.00 9.41 -15.59
C ALA A 111 4.24 8.71 -15.03
N ALA A 112 5.09 9.44 -14.29
CA ALA A 112 6.27 8.86 -13.65
C ALA A 112 5.88 7.83 -12.59
N PHE A 113 4.88 8.14 -11.75
CA PHE A 113 4.33 7.20 -10.78
C PHE A 113 3.81 5.92 -11.46
N CYS A 114 2.97 6.08 -12.49
CA CYS A 114 2.40 4.97 -13.24
C CYS A 114 3.47 4.10 -13.88
N LYS A 115 4.53 4.70 -14.44
CA LYS A 115 5.65 3.96 -15.01
C LYS A 115 6.37 3.13 -13.94
N GLN A 116 6.68 3.73 -12.79
CA GLN A 116 7.33 3.02 -11.68
C GLN A 116 6.47 1.84 -11.20
N LEU A 117 5.16 2.05 -11.09
CA LEU A 117 4.22 1.00 -10.73
C LEU A 117 4.19 -0.13 -11.76
N GLY A 118 4.12 0.19 -13.04
CA GLY A 118 4.14 -0.81 -14.10
C GLY A 118 5.43 -1.62 -14.15
N ASP A 119 6.58 -0.96 -13.95
CA ASP A 119 7.88 -1.63 -13.86
C ASP A 119 7.93 -2.58 -12.64
N ALA A 120 7.39 -2.17 -11.50
CA ALA A 120 7.30 -3.01 -10.31
C ALA A 120 6.40 -4.24 -10.51
N VAL A 121 5.27 -4.09 -11.22
CA VAL A 121 4.36 -5.20 -11.54
C VAL A 121 5.04 -6.22 -12.44
N LYS A 122 5.77 -5.76 -13.47
CA LYS A 122 6.56 -6.64 -14.35
C LYS A 122 7.65 -7.38 -13.59
N LEU A 123 8.33 -6.69 -12.67
CA LEU A 123 9.33 -7.30 -11.81
C LEU A 123 8.71 -8.38 -10.90
N ALA A 124 7.59 -8.08 -10.24
CA ALA A 124 6.88 -9.04 -9.40
C ALA A 124 6.47 -10.29 -10.19
N ALA A 125 5.97 -10.10 -11.42
CA ALA A 125 5.61 -11.21 -12.29
C ALA A 125 6.80 -12.10 -12.68
N SER A 126 7.98 -11.52 -12.87
CA SER A 126 9.20 -12.29 -13.16
C SER A 126 9.65 -13.18 -12.00
N SER A 127 9.20 -12.88 -10.78
CA SER A 127 9.48 -13.66 -9.57
C SER A 127 8.41 -14.70 -9.23
N LEU A 128 7.33 -14.79 -10.03
CA LEU A 128 6.30 -15.80 -9.81
C LEU A 128 6.81 -17.20 -10.20
N PRO A 129 6.42 -18.26 -9.45
CA PRO A 129 6.66 -19.63 -9.87
C PRO A 129 6.08 -19.88 -11.26
N LYS A 130 6.83 -20.60 -12.11
CA LYS A 130 6.39 -21.01 -13.45
C LYS A 130 5.38 -22.14 -13.39
#